data_AF-A0A812TLQ0-F1
#
_entry.id   AF-A0A812TLQ0-F1
#
_cell.length_a   1.000
_cell.length_b   1.000
_cell.length_c   1.000
_cell.angle_alpha   90.00
_cell.angle_beta   90.00
_cell.angle_gamma   90.00
#
_symmetry.space_group_name_H-M   'P 1'
#
loop_
_entity.id
_entity.type
_entity.pdbx_description
1 polymer ?
#
loop_
_entity_poly.entity_id
_entity_poly.type
_entity_poly.pdbx_seq_one_letter_code
_entity_poly.pdbx_strand_id
1 'polypeptide(L)'
;MLRIWRPSGQELATFNAEQFEHAAALKEHVCEHYGFPVYLQQLLHDGSLLADDAKLDGLMDLQLVLMSISGPQLLAEEHLSKASRTNHVKIARSLLEAGVERDCRDSNGCTALMRACESGHLEVTRVLLEAGAGRDCRDSHGRTALMRTSKNGDSEIARLLLEAGAGTDIWDHYSKTALMLACGSGHLEVARLLLEAGADKKVCDRDGRTALMWASDNGHSEVARLLESAAAETAGTAEA
;
A
#
# COMPACT_ATOMS: atom_id res chain seq x y z
N MET A 1 -11.09 37.37 -2.37
CA MET A 1 -10.17 36.23 -2.25
C MET A 1 -10.81 35.22 -1.31
N LEU A 2 -10.85 33.95 -1.70
CA LEU A 2 -11.40 32.87 -0.88
C LEU A 2 -10.37 32.46 0.17
N ARG A 3 -10.69 32.68 1.43
CA ARG A 3 -9.86 32.19 2.54
C ARG A 3 -10.42 30.86 2.99
N ILE A 4 -9.57 29.85 3.11
CA ILE A 4 -9.92 28.52 3.59
C ILE A 4 -9.43 28.35 5.01
N TRP A 5 -10.31 27.89 5.89
CA TRP A 5 -10.01 27.70 7.31
C TRP A 5 -10.07 26.22 7.67
N ARG A 6 -9.20 25.76 8.57
CA ARG A 6 -9.28 24.44 9.21
C ARG A 6 -10.39 24.44 10.28
N PRO A 7 -10.90 23.26 10.69
CA PRO A 7 -11.80 23.15 11.85
C PRO A 7 -11.21 23.73 13.15
N SER A 8 -9.89 23.77 13.27
CA SER A 8 -9.18 24.39 14.41
C SER A 8 -9.24 25.92 14.43
N GLY A 9 -9.81 26.55 13.41
CA GLY A 9 -9.84 28.01 13.24
C GLY A 9 -8.56 28.62 12.67
N GLN A 10 -7.58 27.79 12.28
CA GLN A 10 -6.38 28.25 11.58
C GLN A 10 -6.65 28.41 10.08
N GLU A 11 -6.15 29.49 9.48
CA GLU A 11 -6.18 29.67 8.03
C GLU A 11 -5.29 28.60 7.37
N LEU A 12 -5.87 27.84 6.44
CA LEU A 12 -5.17 26.83 5.65
C LEU A 12 -4.47 27.46 4.45
N ALA A 13 -5.20 28.27 3.68
CA ALA A 13 -4.73 28.91 2.46
C ALA A 13 -5.71 29.98 1.99
N THR A 14 -5.22 30.89 1.14
CA THR A 14 -6.04 31.90 0.45
C THR A 14 -5.90 31.73 -1.06
N PHE A 15 -7.03 31.77 -1.77
CA PHE A 15 -7.12 31.58 -3.22
C PHE A 15 -7.86 32.75 -3.89
N ASN A 16 -7.67 32.90 -5.20
CA ASN A 16 -8.56 33.75 -5.98
C ASN A 16 -9.82 32.94 -6.35
N ALA A 17 -11.01 33.51 -6.13
CA ALA A 17 -12.28 32.84 -6.43
C ALA A 17 -12.40 32.47 -7.91
N GLU A 18 -11.86 33.32 -8.79
CA GLU A 18 -11.89 33.15 -10.24
C GLU A 18 -11.04 31.96 -10.73
N GLN A 19 -10.22 31.34 -9.86
CA GLN A 19 -9.42 30.16 -10.23
C GLN A 19 -10.24 28.88 -10.29
N PHE A 20 -11.44 28.85 -9.71
CA PHE A 20 -12.23 27.64 -9.54
C PHE A 20 -13.66 27.88 -9.98
N GLU A 21 -14.10 27.15 -11.01
CA GLU A 21 -15.44 27.30 -11.58
C GLU A 21 -16.54 26.89 -10.58
N HIS A 22 -16.27 25.87 -9.76
CA HIS A 22 -17.21 25.31 -8.79
C HIS A 22 -16.51 24.81 -7.52
N ALA A 23 -17.29 24.60 -6.47
CA ALA A 23 -16.84 24.01 -5.21
C ALA A 23 -16.09 22.67 -5.39
N ALA A 24 -16.52 21.81 -6.31
CA ALA A 24 -15.84 20.54 -6.63
C ALA A 24 -14.39 20.75 -7.06
N ALA A 25 -14.13 21.70 -7.97
CA ALA A 25 -12.78 21.99 -8.46
C ALA A 25 -11.88 22.52 -7.33
N LEU A 26 -12.44 23.33 -6.43
CA LEU A 26 -11.71 23.78 -5.24
C LEU A 26 -11.39 22.60 -4.31
N LYS A 27 -12.34 21.69 -4.09
CA LYS A 27 -12.10 20.50 -3.26
C LYS A 27 -11.03 19.60 -3.86
N GLU A 28 -11.05 19.37 -5.17
CA GLU A 28 -10.01 18.62 -5.87
C GLU A 28 -8.64 19.28 -5.71
N HIS A 29 -8.56 20.60 -5.91
CA HIS A 29 -7.32 21.34 -5.70
C HIS A 29 -6.81 21.22 -4.26
N VAL A 30 -7.69 21.36 -3.27
CA VAL A 30 -7.33 21.19 -1.86
C VAL A 30 -6.83 19.77 -1.59
N CYS A 31 -7.40 18.76 -2.24
CA CYS A 31 -6.96 17.38 -2.16
C CYS A 31 -5.55 17.19 -2.75
N GLU A 32 -5.28 17.71 -3.94
CA GLU A 32 -4.00 17.56 -4.62
C GLU A 32 -2.86 18.30 -3.93
N HIS A 33 -3.12 19.54 -3.49
CA HIS A 33 -2.09 20.43 -2.96
C HIS A 33 -1.88 20.27 -1.46
N TYR A 34 -2.96 20.06 -0.70
CA TYR A 34 -2.92 20.04 0.77
C TYR A 34 -3.22 18.65 1.35
N GLY A 35 -3.56 17.68 0.51
CA GLY A 35 -3.70 16.28 0.91
C GLY A 35 -5.00 15.97 1.65
N PHE A 36 -5.99 16.87 1.69
CA PHE A 36 -7.28 16.59 2.31
C PHE A 36 -8.19 15.87 1.31
N PRO A 37 -8.61 14.61 1.54
CA PRO A 37 -9.46 13.89 0.59
C PRO A 37 -10.79 14.62 0.36
N VAL A 38 -11.21 14.79 -0.91
CA VAL A 38 -12.44 15.52 -1.31
C VAL A 38 -13.67 15.16 -0.47
N TYR A 39 -13.86 13.87 -0.19
CA TYR A 39 -15.03 13.39 0.56
C TYR A 39 -15.02 13.74 2.06
N LEU A 40 -13.85 14.07 2.62
CA LEU A 40 -13.74 14.62 3.98
C LEU A 40 -13.96 16.13 3.99
N GLN A 41 -13.98 16.78 2.82
CA GLN A 41 -14.11 18.22 2.72
C GLN A 41 -15.58 18.66 2.67
N GLN A 42 -15.98 19.46 3.65
CA GLN A 42 -17.17 20.29 3.58
C GLN A 42 -16.76 21.75 3.45
N LEU A 43 -17.25 22.40 2.40
CA LEU A 43 -17.11 23.85 2.25
C LEU A 43 -18.34 24.50 2.82
N LEU A 44 -18.16 25.41 3.77
CA LEU A 44 -19.23 26.21 4.35
C LEU A 44 -19.02 27.68 3.98
N HIS A 45 -20.10 28.34 3.59
CA HIS A 45 -20.15 29.79 3.45
C HIS A 45 -21.20 30.33 4.43
N ASP A 46 -20.81 31.26 5.29
CA ASP A 46 -21.65 31.80 6.36
C ASP A 46 -22.36 30.70 7.19
N GLY A 47 -21.64 29.61 7.46
CA GLY A 47 -22.15 28.45 8.22
C GLY A 47 -23.06 27.50 7.43
N SER A 48 -23.32 27.77 6.16
CA SER A 48 -24.15 26.93 5.29
C SER A 48 -23.31 26.05 4.36
N LEU A 49 -23.65 24.77 4.25
CA LEU A 49 -22.95 23.81 3.38
C LEU A 49 -23.12 24.17 1.90
N LEU A 50 -22.01 24.23 1.17
CA LEU A 50 -21.99 24.39 -0.28
C LEU A 50 -22.06 23.02 -0.99
N ALA A 51 -22.95 22.94 -1.98
CA ALA A 51 -23.00 21.82 -2.92
C ALA A 51 -21.78 21.85 -3.85
N ASP A 52 -21.42 20.69 -4.41
CA ASP A 52 -20.23 20.54 -5.25
C ASP A 52 -20.30 21.33 -6.57
N ASP A 53 -21.51 21.56 -7.09
CA ASP A 53 -21.79 22.37 -8.28
C ASP A 53 -21.94 23.88 -7.99
N ALA A 54 -21.84 24.29 -6.71
CA ALA A 54 -21.99 25.67 -6.33
C ALA A 54 -20.86 26.53 -6.93
N LYS A 55 -21.25 27.62 -7.59
CA LYS A 55 -20.31 28.64 -8.08
C LYS A 55 -19.67 29.39 -6.92
N LEU A 56 -18.39 29.69 -7.06
CA LEU A 56 -17.61 30.37 -6.03
C LEU A 56 -17.48 31.88 -6.27
N ASP A 57 -17.95 32.37 -7.43
CA ASP A 57 -17.92 33.78 -7.79
C ASP A 57 -18.66 34.65 -6.78
N GLY A 58 -17.98 35.66 -6.26
CA GLY A 58 -18.56 36.61 -5.29
C GLY A 58 -18.64 36.10 -3.86
N LEU A 59 -18.29 34.83 -3.59
CA LEU A 59 -18.18 34.34 -2.22
C LEU A 59 -16.93 34.93 -1.55
N MET A 60 -17.10 35.34 -0.31
CA MET A 60 -16.03 35.82 0.56
C MET A 60 -15.99 34.91 1.78
N ASP A 61 -14.79 34.46 2.16
CA ASP A 61 -14.52 33.57 3.30
C ASP A 61 -15.26 32.21 3.28
N LEU A 62 -14.52 31.13 2.99
CA LEU A 62 -15.02 29.76 2.99
C LEU A 62 -14.39 28.96 4.13
N GLN A 63 -15.20 28.35 4.97
CA GLN A 63 -14.68 27.44 6.00
C GLN A 63 -14.58 26.03 5.41
N LEU A 64 -13.38 25.44 5.46
CA LEU A 64 -13.19 24.02 5.17
C LEU A 64 -13.35 23.24 6.46
N VAL A 65 -14.50 22.63 6.63
CA VAL A 65 -14.72 21.67 7.70
C VAL A 65 -14.30 20.30 7.20
N LEU A 66 -13.27 19.75 7.82
CA LEU A 66 -12.94 18.35 7.65
C LEU A 66 -13.92 17.55 8.50
N MET A 67 -14.73 16.72 7.84
CA MET A 67 -15.54 15.74 8.53
C MET A 67 -14.60 14.84 9.34
N SER A 68 -14.89 14.66 10.63
CA SER A 68 -14.39 13.46 11.31
C SER A 68 -14.92 12.27 10.52
N ILE A 69 -14.13 11.20 10.40
CA ILE A 69 -14.53 9.98 9.69
C ILE A 69 -15.74 9.37 10.42
N SER A 70 -16.91 9.90 10.13
CA SER A 70 -18.23 9.51 10.62
C SER A 70 -19.18 9.25 9.45
N GLY A 71 -18.68 9.35 8.21
CA GLY A 71 -19.32 8.75 7.03
C GLY A 71 -19.20 7.22 7.08
N PRO A 72 -19.96 6.48 6.24
CA PRO A 72 -19.89 5.02 6.25
C PRO A 72 -18.44 4.60 5.98
N GLN A 73 -17.83 3.88 6.94
CA GLN A 73 -16.41 3.48 6.92
C GLN A 73 -15.98 2.88 5.58
N LEU A 74 -16.91 2.21 4.88
CA LEU A 74 -16.77 1.61 3.55
C LEU A 74 -16.14 2.54 2.50
N LEU A 75 -16.45 3.84 2.50
CA LEU A 75 -15.92 4.78 1.50
C LEU A 75 -14.44 5.13 1.77
N ALA A 76 -14.05 5.27 3.04
CA ALA A 76 -12.68 5.66 3.38
C ALA A 76 -11.67 4.52 3.12
N GLU A 77 -12.11 3.28 3.32
CA GLU A 77 -11.35 2.06 3.04
C GLU A 77 -11.06 1.90 1.54
N GLU A 78 -12.08 2.11 0.70
CA GLU A 78 -11.93 2.11 -0.76
C GLU A 78 -10.94 3.19 -1.21
N HIS A 79 -10.98 4.37 -0.60
CA HIS A 79 -10.07 5.46 -0.92
C HIS A 79 -8.62 5.19 -0.53
N LEU A 80 -8.37 4.56 0.63
CA LEU A 80 -7.02 4.15 1.01
C LEU A 80 -6.46 3.09 0.05
N SER A 81 -7.27 2.10 -0.31
CA SER A 81 -6.91 1.10 -1.33
C SER A 81 -6.65 1.75 -2.70
N LYS A 82 -7.49 2.70 -3.13
CA LYS A 82 -7.30 3.44 -4.39
C LYS A 82 -6.03 4.28 -4.38
N ALA A 83 -5.79 5.07 -3.34
CA ALA A 83 -4.57 5.86 -3.19
C ALA A 83 -3.32 4.96 -3.22
N SER A 84 -3.42 3.77 -2.62
CA SER A 84 -2.37 2.76 -2.62
C SER A 84 -2.10 2.16 -4.00
N ARG A 85 -3.11 2.01 -4.86
CA ARG A 85 -2.93 1.53 -6.25
C ARG A 85 -2.40 2.61 -7.20
N THR A 86 -2.70 3.89 -6.94
CA THR A 86 -2.40 5.00 -7.85
C THR A 86 -1.21 5.85 -7.42
N ASN A 87 -0.43 5.43 -6.42
CA ASN A 87 0.73 6.15 -5.90
C ASN A 87 0.44 7.53 -5.29
N HIS A 88 -0.75 7.73 -4.71
CA HIS A 88 -1.12 9.01 -4.11
C HIS A 88 -0.64 9.09 -2.64
N VAL A 89 0.67 9.22 -2.44
CA VAL A 89 1.34 9.19 -1.12
C VAL A 89 0.71 10.18 -0.13
N LYS A 90 0.46 11.43 -0.54
CA LYS A 90 -0.12 12.45 0.34
C LYS A 90 -1.52 12.06 0.82
N ILE A 91 -2.36 11.55 -0.09
CA ILE A 91 -3.71 11.10 0.26
C ILE A 91 -3.62 9.91 1.22
N ALA A 92 -2.80 8.91 0.92
CA ALA A 92 -2.61 7.76 1.80
C ALA A 92 -2.17 8.21 3.21
N ARG A 93 -1.19 9.13 3.31
CA ARG A 93 -0.73 9.67 4.59
C ARG A 93 -1.86 10.35 5.37
N SER A 94 -2.57 11.29 4.75
CA SER A 94 -3.68 12.01 5.40
C SER A 94 -4.80 11.08 5.87
N LEU A 95 -5.12 10.04 5.09
CA LEU A 95 -6.13 9.05 5.46
C LEU A 95 -5.72 8.27 6.72
N LEU A 96 -4.45 7.86 6.80
CA LEU A 96 -3.92 7.14 7.95
C LEU A 96 -3.82 8.04 9.18
N GLU A 97 -3.42 9.31 9.02
CA GLU A 97 -3.40 10.31 10.09
C GLU A 97 -4.80 10.62 10.62
N ALA A 98 -5.82 10.55 9.76
CA ALA A 98 -7.21 10.70 10.15
C ALA A 98 -7.79 9.46 10.87
N GLY A 99 -7.05 8.36 10.94
CA GLY A 99 -7.45 7.15 11.67
C GLY A 99 -8.28 6.15 10.86
N VAL A 100 -8.16 6.15 9.52
CA VAL A 100 -8.76 5.09 8.69
C VAL A 100 -8.19 3.72 9.07
N GLU A 101 -9.06 2.71 9.17
CA GLU A 101 -8.66 1.31 9.38
C GLU A 101 -7.69 0.88 8.27
N ARG A 102 -6.50 0.44 8.66
CA ARG A 102 -5.35 0.26 7.77
C ARG A 102 -5.41 -1.09 7.04
N ASP A 103 -6.03 -2.07 7.71
CA ASP A 103 -6.11 -3.45 7.25
C ASP A 103 -7.49 -3.80 6.68
N CYS A 104 -8.26 -2.77 6.31
CA CYS A 104 -9.49 -2.92 5.56
C CYS A 104 -9.26 -3.73 4.28
N ARG A 105 -10.24 -4.56 3.91
CA ARG A 105 -10.13 -5.48 2.79
C ARG A 105 -11.07 -5.09 1.67
N ASP A 106 -10.54 -5.02 0.46
CA ASP A 106 -11.38 -4.89 -0.73
C ASP A 106 -12.11 -6.20 -1.09
N SER A 107 -12.86 -6.21 -2.19
CA SER A 107 -13.64 -7.37 -2.65
C SER A 107 -12.79 -8.63 -2.96
N ASN A 108 -11.48 -8.48 -3.12
CA ASN A 108 -10.56 -9.61 -3.31
C ASN A 108 -9.86 -10.02 -1.99
N GLY A 109 -10.24 -9.42 -0.87
CA GLY A 109 -9.58 -9.62 0.41
C GLY A 109 -8.27 -8.85 0.55
N CYS A 110 -7.91 -7.98 -0.39
CA CYS A 110 -6.61 -7.29 -0.37
C CYS A 110 -6.65 -6.07 0.55
N THR A 111 -5.58 -5.87 1.33
CA THR A 111 -5.35 -4.63 2.08
C THR A 111 -4.71 -3.55 1.21
N ALA A 112 -4.72 -2.31 1.69
CA ALA A 112 -4.01 -1.19 1.07
C ALA A 112 -2.51 -1.50 0.86
N LEU A 113 -1.86 -2.14 1.84
CA LEU A 113 -0.46 -2.55 1.76
C LEU A 113 -0.21 -3.51 0.60
N MET A 114 -1.07 -4.52 0.44
CA MET A 114 -0.96 -5.46 -0.68
C MET A 114 -1.10 -4.76 -2.03
N ARG A 115 -2.00 -3.78 -2.13
CA ARG A 115 -2.22 -3.03 -3.36
C ARG A 115 -1.06 -2.11 -3.72
N ALA A 116 -0.46 -1.45 -2.75
CA ALA A 116 0.76 -0.67 -2.95
C ALA A 116 1.92 -1.56 -3.44
N CYS A 117 2.10 -2.72 -2.79
CA CYS A 117 3.12 -3.70 -3.13
C CYS A 117 2.91 -4.32 -4.52
N GLU A 118 1.68 -4.72 -4.86
CA GLU A 118 1.33 -5.25 -6.18
C GLU A 118 1.54 -4.23 -7.31
N SER A 119 1.45 -2.94 -6.99
CA SER A 119 1.59 -1.84 -7.96
C SER A 119 2.99 -1.24 -8.02
N GLY A 120 3.95 -1.73 -7.23
CA GLY A 120 5.34 -1.22 -7.21
C GLY A 120 5.52 0.12 -6.49
N HIS A 121 4.56 0.57 -5.68
CA HIS A 121 4.59 1.90 -5.05
C HIS A 121 5.33 1.88 -3.72
N LEU A 122 6.66 1.99 -3.78
CA LEU A 122 7.57 1.92 -2.62
C LEU A 122 7.22 2.93 -1.52
N GLU A 123 6.97 4.18 -1.87
CA GLU A 123 6.73 5.23 -0.86
C GLU A 123 5.38 5.07 -0.17
N VAL A 124 4.34 4.64 -0.90
CA VAL A 124 3.05 4.32 -0.26
C VAL A 124 3.18 3.09 0.64
N THR A 125 3.96 2.09 0.22
CA THR A 125 4.27 0.92 1.05
C THR A 125 4.94 1.34 2.36
N ARG A 126 5.94 2.24 2.29
CA ARG A 126 6.62 2.79 3.47
C ARG A 126 5.63 3.47 4.42
N VAL A 127 4.80 4.37 3.91
CA VAL A 127 3.79 5.09 4.71
C VAL A 127 2.80 4.13 5.40
N LEU A 128 2.39 3.07 4.70
CA LEU A 128 1.50 2.05 5.26
C LEU A 128 2.19 1.22 6.34
N LEU A 129 3.47 0.90 6.20
CA LEU A 129 4.23 0.18 7.23
C LEU A 129 4.50 1.06 8.44
N GLU A 130 4.95 2.30 8.24
CA GLU A 130 5.32 3.24 9.31
C GLU A 130 4.17 3.49 10.28
N ALA A 131 2.95 3.58 9.78
CA ALA A 131 1.82 3.81 10.67
C ALA A 131 1.14 2.49 11.15
N GLY A 132 1.74 1.32 10.85
CA GLY A 132 1.41 0.05 11.49
C GLY A 132 0.44 -0.87 10.74
N ALA A 133 0.43 -0.88 9.40
CA ALA A 133 -0.40 -1.83 8.65
C ALA A 133 0.06 -3.28 8.87
N GLY A 134 -0.89 -4.22 8.91
CA GLY A 134 -0.67 -5.64 9.06
C GLY A 134 0.11 -6.23 7.88
N ARG A 135 1.34 -6.65 8.16
CA ARG A 135 2.31 -7.11 7.15
C ARG A 135 2.02 -8.50 6.62
N ASP A 136 1.42 -9.33 7.46
CA ASP A 136 1.09 -10.72 7.17
C ASP A 136 -0.41 -10.97 6.98
N CYS A 137 -1.18 -9.91 6.70
CA CYS A 137 -2.56 -10.06 6.25
C CYS A 137 -2.61 -10.97 5.01
N ARG A 138 -3.72 -11.69 4.85
CA ARG A 138 -3.91 -12.65 3.76
C ARG A 138 -5.15 -12.29 2.96
N ASP A 139 -5.01 -12.30 1.64
CA ASP A 139 -6.13 -12.10 0.72
C ASP A 139 -6.98 -13.36 0.56
N SER A 140 -7.99 -13.31 -0.33
CA SER A 140 -8.87 -14.43 -0.65
C SER A 140 -8.16 -15.68 -1.20
N HIS A 141 -6.93 -15.55 -1.69
CA HIS A 141 -6.09 -16.67 -2.15
C HIS A 141 -5.05 -17.08 -1.10
N GLY A 142 -5.09 -16.47 0.08
CA GLY A 142 -4.16 -16.71 1.16
C GLY A 142 -2.81 -16.01 0.97
N ARG A 143 -2.68 -15.06 0.05
CA ARG A 143 -1.41 -14.39 -0.25
C ARG A 143 -1.17 -13.17 0.63
N THR A 144 0.08 -12.98 1.04
CA THR A 144 0.56 -11.79 1.76
C THR A 144 1.08 -10.72 0.80
N ALA A 145 1.38 -9.53 1.32
CA ALA A 145 2.06 -8.48 0.56
C ALA A 145 3.41 -8.98 0.02
N LEU A 146 4.22 -9.63 0.87
CA LEU A 146 5.53 -10.17 0.48
C LEU A 146 5.43 -11.21 -0.65
N MET A 147 4.41 -12.07 -0.65
CA MET A 147 4.19 -13.02 -1.76
C MET A 147 3.89 -12.32 -3.09
N ARG A 148 3.07 -11.26 -3.07
CA ARG A 148 2.73 -10.48 -4.26
C ARG A 148 3.95 -9.75 -4.80
N THR A 149 4.71 -9.08 -3.93
CA THR A 149 6.00 -8.48 -4.25
C THR A 149 6.99 -9.51 -4.81
N SER A 150 7.05 -10.70 -4.20
CA SER A 150 7.97 -11.77 -4.63
C SER A 150 7.65 -12.29 -6.02
N LYS A 151 6.38 -12.38 -6.38
CA LYS A 151 5.96 -12.75 -7.73
C LYS A 151 6.27 -11.64 -8.76
N ASN A 152 6.18 -10.37 -8.37
CA ASN A 152 6.42 -9.24 -9.26
C ASN A 152 7.91 -8.93 -9.45
N GLY A 153 8.75 -9.19 -8.45
CA GLY A 153 10.20 -9.00 -8.52
C GLY A 153 10.71 -7.68 -7.94
N ASP A 154 9.88 -6.89 -7.26
CA ASP A 154 10.26 -5.60 -6.69
C ASP A 154 11.16 -5.76 -5.45
N SER A 155 12.48 -5.83 -5.66
CA SER A 155 13.47 -6.06 -4.60
C SER A 155 13.48 -5.00 -3.51
N GLU A 156 13.26 -3.73 -3.84
CA GLU A 156 13.22 -2.64 -2.86
C GLU A 156 12.01 -2.75 -1.92
N ILE A 157 10.85 -3.13 -2.46
CA ILE A 157 9.65 -3.38 -1.65
C ILE A 157 9.82 -4.66 -0.84
N ALA A 158 10.44 -5.70 -1.40
CA ALA A 158 10.72 -6.94 -0.69
C ALA A 158 11.62 -6.68 0.52
N ARG A 159 12.72 -5.93 0.31
CA ARG A 159 13.63 -5.50 1.38
C ARG A 159 12.88 -4.74 2.46
N LEU A 160 12.09 -3.74 2.09
CA LEU A 160 11.31 -2.94 3.03
C LEU A 160 10.31 -3.78 3.85
N LEU A 161 9.62 -4.73 3.22
CA LEU A 161 8.71 -5.64 3.91
C LEU A 161 9.47 -6.56 4.89
N LEU A 162 10.64 -7.07 4.49
CA LEU A 162 11.47 -7.95 5.32
C LEU A 162 12.10 -7.21 6.50
N GLU A 163 12.63 -6.00 6.30
CA GLU A 163 13.10 -5.10 7.37
C GLU A 163 11.97 -4.73 8.33
N ALA A 164 10.76 -4.64 7.79
CA ALA A 164 9.51 -4.67 8.50
C ALA A 164 9.45 -5.75 9.61
N GLY A 165 9.96 -6.96 9.30
CA GLY A 165 9.75 -8.24 9.99
C GLY A 165 8.65 -9.13 9.36
N ALA A 166 8.60 -9.29 8.03
CA ALA A 166 7.46 -9.95 7.34
C ALA A 166 7.67 -11.46 7.35
N GLY A 167 6.60 -12.23 7.54
CA GLY A 167 6.70 -13.69 7.56
C GLY A 167 7.15 -14.25 6.21
N THR A 168 8.33 -14.86 6.16
CA THR A 168 8.92 -15.47 4.96
C THR A 168 8.28 -16.82 4.59
N ASP A 169 7.92 -17.62 5.60
CA ASP A 169 7.42 -18.99 5.44
C ASP A 169 5.91 -19.11 5.58
N ILE A 170 5.17 -18.01 5.42
CA ILE A 170 3.71 -18.07 5.23
C ILE A 170 3.46 -18.71 3.86
N TRP A 171 2.38 -19.49 3.73
CA TRP A 171 1.99 -20.15 2.48
C TRP A 171 0.58 -19.77 2.03
N ASP A 172 0.36 -19.68 0.71
CA ASP A 172 -0.95 -19.40 0.12
C ASP A 172 -1.86 -20.66 0.06
N HIS A 173 -3.05 -20.56 -0.54
CA HIS A 173 -3.96 -21.69 -0.68
C HIS A 173 -3.43 -22.82 -1.57
N TYR A 174 -2.30 -22.65 -2.26
CA TYR A 174 -1.60 -23.70 -3.02
C TYR A 174 -0.36 -24.20 -2.28
N SER A 175 -0.22 -23.85 -1.00
CA SER A 175 0.96 -24.11 -0.18
C SER A 175 2.24 -23.44 -0.74
N LYS A 176 2.12 -22.35 -1.51
CA LYS A 176 3.29 -21.64 -2.05
C LYS A 176 3.77 -20.56 -1.11
N THR A 177 5.06 -20.52 -0.84
CA THR A 177 5.73 -19.46 -0.06
C THR A 177 6.19 -18.30 -0.95
N ALA A 178 6.59 -17.18 -0.35
CA ALA A 178 7.18 -16.06 -1.07
C ALA A 178 8.41 -16.49 -1.89
N LEU A 179 9.26 -17.35 -1.33
CA LEU A 179 10.46 -17.86 -2.00
C LEU A 179 10.11 -18.68 -3.24
N MET A 180 9.12 -19.57 -3.17
CA MET A 180 8.67 -20.33 -4.35
C MET A 180 8.17 -19.41 -5.47
N LEU A 181 7.43 -18.35 -5.12
CA LEU A 181 6.91 -17.38 -6.09
C LEU A 181 8.04 -16.57 -6.76
N ALA A 182 9.01 -16.07 -5.99
CA ALA A 182 10.19 -15.40 -6.53
C ALA A 182 10.99 -16.33 -7.45
N CYS A 183 11.22 -17.57 -7.01
CA CYS A 183 12.03 -18.52 -7.75
C CYS A 183 11.37 -18.99 -9.04
N GLY A 184 10.07 -19.31 -8.98
CA GLY A 184 9.29 -19.66 -10.16
C GLY A 184 9.07 -18.51 -11.14
N SER A 185 9.29 -17.25 -10.74
CA SER A 185 9.25 -16.08 -11.62
C SER A 185 10.65 -15.55 -12.01
N GLY A 186 11.73 -16.18 -11.54
CA GLY A 186 13.10 -15.85 -11.94
C GLY A 186 13.70 -14.63 -11.24
N HIS A 187 13.09 -14.15 -10.16
CA HIS A 187 13.49 -12.93 -9.46
C HIS A 187 14.65 -13.19 -8.49
N LEU A 188 15.86 -13.24 -9.03
CA LEU A 188 17.09 -13.59 -8.31
C LEU A 188 17.30 -12.75 -7.05
N GLU A 189 17.14 -11.43 -7.14
CA GLU A 189 17.41 -10.54 -6.00
C GLU A 189 16.38 -10.71 -4.89
N VAL A 190 15.09 -10.89 -5.23
CA VAL A 190 14.08 -11.17 -4.21
C VAL A 190 14.31 -12.53 -3.56
N ALA A 191 14.68 -13.55 -4.34
CA ALA A 191 15.04 -14.86 -3.80
C ALA A 191 16.23 -14.77 -2.83
N ARG A 192 17.26 -13.97 -3.16
CA ARG A 192 18.39 -13.69 -2.27
C ARG A 192 17.94 -13.07 -0.95
N LEU A 193 17.16 -11.98 -1.02
CA LEU A 193 16.67 -11.29 0.18
C LEU A 193 15.84 -12.21 1.09
N LEU A 194 15.01 -13.07 0.49
CA LEU A 194 14.21 -14.04 1.25
C LEU A 194 15.10 -15.08 1.97
N LEU A 195 16.15 -15.58 1.31
CA LEU A 195 17.11 -16.51 1.92
C LEU A 195 17.92 -15.83 3.04
N GLU A 196 18.36 -14.59 2.83
CA GLU A 196 19.04 -13.78 3.86
C GLU A 196 18.14 -13.51 5.07
N ALA A 197 16.83 -13.36 4.84
CA ALA A 197 15.82 -13.26 5.90
C ALA A 197 15.40 -14.60 6.51
N GLY A 198 16.05 -15.71 6.12
CA GLY A 198 15.86 -17.03 6.73
C GLY A 198 14.69 -17.85 6.19
N ALA A 199 14.18 -17.58 4.98
CA ALA A 199 13.15 -18.39 4.35
C ALA A 199 13.58 -19.87 4.19
N ASP A 200 12.71 -20.81 4.56
CA ASP A 200 12.98 -22.23 4.41
C ASP A 200 12.77 -22.70 2.96
N LYS A 201 13.88 -22.90 2.25
CA LYS A 201 13.88 -23.41 0.87
C LYS A 201 13.51 -24.89 0.72
N LYS A 202 13.39 -25.64 1.81
CA LYS A 202 13.01 -27.07 1.80
C LYS A 202 11.50 -27.29 1.82
N VAL A 203 10.71 -26.25 2.12
CA VAL A 203 9.25 -26.32 2.04
C VAL A 203 8.83 -26.68 0.61
N CYS A 204 7.78 -27.48 0.49
CA CYS A 204 7.18 -27.86 -0.78
C CYS A 204 5.72 -27.44 -0.87
N ASP A 205 5.26 -27.16 -2.09
CA ASP A 205 3.85 -26.86 -2.35
C ASP A 205 2.98 -28.12 -2.35
N ARG A 206 1.69 -27.98 -2.67
CA ARG A 206 0.74 -29.12 -2.71
C ARG A 206 1.12 -30.22 -3.71
N ASP A 207 1.91 -29.90 -4.72
CA ASP A 207 2.39 -30.85 -5.72
C ASP A 207 3.75 -31.47 -5.32
N GLY A 208 4.25 -31.14 -4.12
CA GLY A 208 5.56 -31.58 -3.66
C GLY A 208 6.72 -30.79 -4.28
N ARG A 209 6.47 -29.66 -4.93
CA ARG A 209 7.52 -28.86 -5.58
C ARG A 209 8.17 -27.87 -4.62
N THR A 210 9.50 -27.87 -4.58
CA THR A 210 10.30 -26.89 -3.83
C THR A 210 10.59 -25.64 -4.66
N ALA A 211 11.12 -24.59 -4.04
CA ALA A 211 11.56 -23.39 -4.74
C ALA A 211 12.60 -23.69 -5.84
N LEU A 212 13.48 -24.68 -5.63
CA LEU A 212 14.47 -25.12 -6.61
C LEU A 212 13.80 -25.74 -7.84
N MET A 213 12.83 -26.64 -7.62
CA MET A 213 12.08 -27.25 -8.72
C MET A 213 11.35 -26.19 -9.56
N TRP A 214 10.71 -25.21 -8.91
CA TRP A 214 10.08 -24.09 -9.60
C TRP A 214 11.07 -23.27 -10.45
N ALA A 215 12.27 -22.97 -9.94
CA ALA A 215 13.30 -22.27 -10.71
C ALA A 215 13.81 -23.12 -11.89
N SER A 216 14.08 -24.40 -11.67
CA SER A 216 14.59 -25.32 -12.69
C SER A 216 13.59 -25.58 -13.80
N ASP A 217 12.32 -25.89 -13.48
CA ASP A 217 11.27 -26.18 -14.45
C ASP A 217 10.99 -24.97 -15.37
N ASN A 218 11.14 -23.76 -14.84
CA ASN A 218 10.94 -22.52 -15.58
C ASN A 218 12.23 -21.96 -16.22
N GLY A 219 13.35 -22.67 -16.11
CA GLY A 219 14.62 -22.31 -16.77
C GLY A 219 15.38 -21.15 -16.12
N HIS A 220 15.12 -20.84 -14.84
CA HIS A 220 15.77 -19.77 -14.09
C HIS A 220 17.09 -20.24 -13.46
N SER A 221 18.08 -20.57 -14.30
CA SER A 221 19.33 -21.21 -13.88
C SER A 221 20.18 -20.44 -12.87
N GLU A 222 20.15 -19.10 -12.88
CA GLU A 222 20.85 -18.29 -11.86
C GLU A 222 20.20 -18.43 -10.48
N VAL A 223 18.87 -18.47 -10.43
CA VAL A 223 18.13 -18.67 -9.19
C VAL A 223 18.32 -20.09 -8.65
N ALA A 224 18.30 -21.09 -9.53
CA ALA A 224 18.60 -22.46 -9.15
C ALA A 224 20.00 -22.59 -8.51
N ARG A 225 21.01 -21.96 -9.12
CA ARG A 225 22.38 -21.91 -8.56
C ARG A 225 22.44 -21.22 -7.19
N LEU A 226 21.70 -20.13 -7.00
CA LEU A 226 21.60 -19.46 -5.68
C LEU A 226 21.04 -20.41 -4.60
N LEU A 227 20.01 -21.18 -4.92
CA LEU A 227 19.39 -22.11 -3.97
C LEU A 227 20.31 -23.29 -3.61
N GLU A 228 21.09 -23.77 -4.57
CA GLU A 228 22.12 -24.81 -4.37
C GLU A 228 23.28 -24.30 -3.52
N SER A 229 23.82 -23.11 -3.80
CA SER A 229 24.94 -22.54 -3.04
C SER A 229 24.58 -22.27 -1.59
N ALA A 230 23.37 -21.75 -1.35
CA ALA A 230 22.85 -21.56 0.00
C ALA A 230 22.69 -22.88 0.77
N ALA A 231 22.77 -24.07 0.13
CA ALA A 231 22.60 -25.36 0.81
C ALA A 231 23.93 -25.82 1.41
N ALA A 232 25.03 -25.49 0.75
CA ALA A 232 26.37 -25.79 1.22
C ALA A 232 26.71 -25.02 2.51
N GLU A 233 26.26 -23.78 2.65
CA GLU A 233 26.52 -22.96 3.84
C GLU A 233 25.83 -23.49 5.11
N THR A 234 24.63 -24.06 4.98
CA THR A 234 23.90 -24.65 6.12
C THR A 234 24.46 -25.99 6.60
N ALA A 235 25.26 -26.68 5.77
CA ALA A 235 25.87 -27.96 6.15
C ALA A 235 27.19 -27.77 6.92
N GLY A 236 27.95 -26.70 6.63
CA GLY A 236 29.24 -26.43 7.28
C GLY A 236 29.16 -25.91 8.71
N THR A 237 27.99 -25.44 9.17
CA THR A 237 27.80 -24.90 10.54
C THR A 237 27.29 -25.91 11.55
N ALA A 238 26.91 -27.12 11.11
CA ALA A 238 26.45 -28.20 11.98
C ALA A 238 27.58 -29.15 12.47
N GLU A 239 28.83 -28.94 12.02
CA GLU A 239 30.00 -29.78 12.35
C GLU A 239 31.10 -29.03 13.14
N ALA A 240 30.81 -27.87 13.75
CA ALA A 240 31.78 -27.10 14.56
C ALA A 240 31.42 -27.07 16.05
#